data_AF-A5JMJ6-F1
#
_entry.id   AF-A5JMJ6-F1
#
_cell.length_a   1.000
_cell.length_b   1.000
_cell.length_c   1.000
_cell.angle_alpha   90.00
_cell.angle_beta   90.00
_cell.angle_gamma   90.00
#
_symmetry.space_group_name_H-M   'P 1'
#
loop_
_entity.id
_entity.type
_entity.pdbx_description
1 polymer ?
#
loop_
_entity_poly.entity_id
_entity_poly.type
_entity_poly.pdbx_seq_one_letter_code
_entity_poly.pdbx_strand_id
1 'polypeptide(L)'
;MRDSVKRLGGNVSRVNPMTPVDLVIDHSVTVDHFGDAQSLADNTRLEMARNHERYAFLRWGQRAFQHFRVVPPGTGICHQVNLEYLAKVVWS
;
A
#
# COMPACT_ATOMS: atom_id res chain seq x y z
N MET A 1 -17.39 6.61 -2.18
CA MET A 1 -17.47 8.05 -1.77
C MET A 1 -17.39 9.00 -2.95
N ARG A 2 -16.32 8.99 -3.76
CA ARG A 2 -16.14 9.86 -4.93
C ARG A 2 -17.32 9.82 -5.91
N ASP A 3 -17.81 8.62 -6.25
CA ASP A 3 -18.96 8.47 -7.14
C ASP A 3 -20.25 9.07 -6.55
N SER A 4 -20.46 8.92 -5.24
CA SER A 4 -21.61 9.52 -4.56
C SER A 4 -21.55 11.04 -4.60
N VAL A 5 -20.38 11.64 -4.33
CA VAL A 5 -20.18 13.10 -4.42
C VAL A 5 -20.42 13.60 -5.84
N LYS A 6 -19.94 12.86 -6.85
CA LYS A 6 -20.20 13.17 -8.26
C LYS A 6 -21.69 13.16 -8.59
N ARG A 7 -22.42 12.12 -8.16
CA ARG A 7 -23.88 12.00 -8.39
C ARG A 7 -24.69 13.13 -7.76
N LEU A 8 -24.21 13.66 -6.64
CA LEU A 8 -24.84 14.80 -5.95
C LEU A 8 -24.36 16.17 -6.50
N GLY A 9 -23.62 16.20 -7.60
CA GLY A 9 -23.11 17.44 -8.21
C GLY A 9 -21.97 18.11 -7.44
N GLY A 10 -21.38 17.42 -6.46
CA GLY A 10 -20.28 17.93 -5.65
C GLY A 10 -18.92 17.78 -6.31
N ASN A 11 -17.93 18.51 -5.78
CA ASN A 11 -16.55 18.39 -6.24
C ASN A 11 -15.89 17.10 -5.72
N VAL A 12 -15.62 16.17 -6.64
CA VAL A 12 -15.00 14.85 -6.37
C VAL A 12 -13.61 14.97 -5.75
N SER A 13 -12.83 15.99 -6.11
CA SER A 13 -11.46 16.15 -5.60
C SER A 13 -11.41 16.42 -4.10
N ARG A 14 -12.52 16.86 -3.50
CA ARG A 14 -12.65 17.03 -2.03
C ARG A 14 -12.68 15.71 -1.28
N VAL A 15 -12.98 14.59 -1.95
CA VAL A 15 -12.83 13.26 -1.37
C VAL A 15 -11.36 12.85 -1.51
N ASN A 16 -10.57 13.29 -0.54
CA ASN A 16 -9.14 13.05 -0.47
C ASN A 16 -8.69 12.96 1.01
N PRO A 17 -7.66 12.15 1.34
CA PRO A 17 -7.02 12.22 2.65
C PRO A 17 -6.61 13.66 3.01
N MET A 18 -6.94 14.08 4.23
CA MET A 18 -6.57 15.40 4.76
C MET A 18 -5.15 15.42 5.33
N THR A 19 -4.68 14.28 5.84
CA THR A 19 -3.33 14.09 6.36
C THR A 19 -2.56 13.13 5.47
N PRO A 20 -1.21 13.11 5.53
CA PRO A 20 -0.42 12.07 4.91
C PRO A 20 -0.84 10.69 5.39
N VAL A 21 -0.93 9.76 4.44
CA VAL A 21 -1.25 8.35 4.68
C VAL A 21 -0.21 7.50 3.98
N ASP A 22 0.48 6.69 4.76
CA ASP A 22 1.42 5.69 4.31
C ASP A 22 0.80 4.31 4.51
N LEU A 23 0.53 3.59 3.41
CA LEU A 23 0.06 2.20 3.44
C LEU A 23 1.23 1.26 3.17
N VAL A 24 1.50 0.35 4.10
CA VAL A 24 2.54 -0.67 3.94
C VAL A 24 1.91 -1.98 3.50
N ILE A 25 2.45 -2.59 2.45
CA ILE A 25 2.04 -3.92 1.99
C ILE A 25 2.94 -4.97 2.66
N ASP A 26 2.42 -5.59 3.71
CA ASP A 26 3.14 -6.58 4.52
C ASP A 26 2.32 -7.84 4.85
N HIS A 27 0.99 -7.76 4.77
CA HIS A 27 0.06 -8.88 5.05
C HIS A 27 -0.35 -9.67 3.81
N SER A 28 0.49 -9.72 2.78
CA SER A 28 0.16 -10.36 1.50
C SER A 28 1.02 -11.58 1.15
N VAL A 29 2.25 -11.63 1.66
CA VAL A 29 3.14 -12.77 1.47
C VAL A 29 2.69 -13.94 2.33
N THR A 30 2.82 -15.16 1.80
CA THR A 30 2.55 -16.40 2.52
C THR A 30 3.80 -17.27 2.43
N VAL A 31 4.06 -18.10 3.44
CA VAL A 31 5.17 -19.05 3.44
C VAL A 31 4.73 -20.33 2.74
N ASP A 32 4.74 -20.33 1.42
CA ASP A 32 4.46 -21.53 0.60
C ASP A 32 5.69 -22.44 0.50
N HIS A 33 6.88 -21.84 0.42
CA HIS A 33 8.19 -22.50 0.38
C HIS A 33 9.06 -22.04 1.56
N PHE A 34 9.84 -22.95 2.13
CA PHE A 34 10.74 -22.66 3.25
C PHE A 34 11.98 -23.56 3.21
N GLY A 35 13.07 -23.08 3.83
CA GLY A 35 14.25 -23.91 4.12
C GLY A 35 15.29 -24.00 3.00
N ASP A 36 15.13 -23.27 1.89
CA ASP A 36 16.13 -23.19 0.82
C ASP A 36 16.41 -21.74 0.38
N ALA A 37 17.43 -21.58 -0.46
CA ALA A 37 17.86 -20.27 -0.95
C ALA A 37 16.86 -19.61 -1.94
N GLN A 38 15.91 -20.36 -2.49
CA GLN A 38 14.93 -19.87 -3.47
C GLN A 38 13.60 -19.48 -2.81
N SER A 39 13.36 -19.92 -1.58
CA SER A 39 12.09 -19.78 -0.84
C SER A 39 11.57 -18.35 -0.84
N LEU A 40 12.44 -17.35 -0.62
CA LEU A 40 12.06 -15.94 -0.66
C LEU A 40 11.55 -15.53 -2.06
N ALA A 41 12.33 -15.84 -3.10
CA ALA A 41 11.98 -15.47 -4.48
C ALA A 41 10.68 -16.14 -4.93
N ASP A 42 10.48 -17.42 -4.58
CA ASP A 42 9.27 -18.15 -4.93
C ASP A 42 8.03 -17.64 -4.18
N ASN A 43 8.14 -17.38 -2.88
CA ASN A 43 7.04 -16.82 -2.11
C ASN A 43 6.65 -15.42 -2.60
N THR A 44 7.62 -14.57 -2.91
CA THR A 44 7.34 -13.23 -3.49
C THR A 44 6.70 -13.34 -4.87
N ARG A 45 7.14 -14.28 -5.73
CA ARG A 45 6.53 -14.51 -7.04
C ARG A 45 5.07 -14.96 -6.90
N LEU A 46 4.78 -15.89 -6.00
CA LEU A 46 3.41 -16.35 -5.71
C LEU A 46 2.54 -15.23 -5.13
N GLU A 47 3.08 -14.44 -4.21
CA GLU A 47 2.43 -13.25 -3.67
C GLU A 47 2.02 -12.28 -4.80
N MET A 48 2.93 -11.95 -5.72
CA MET A 48 2.64 -11.05 -6.84
C MET A 48 1.54 -11.59 -7.75
N ALA A 49 1.58 -12.90 -8.04
CA ALA A 49 0.57 -13.54 -8.89
C ALA A 49 -0.82 -13.54 -8.21
N ARG A 50 -0.89 -13.88 -6.93
CA ARG A 50 -2.16 -13.96 -6.17
C ARG A 50 -2.79 -12.61 -5.90
N ASN A 51 -1.98 -11.55 -5.80
CA ASN A 51 -2.42 -10.23 -5.35
C ASN A 51 -2.37 -9.14 -6.43
N HIS A 52 -2.21 -9.54 -7.70
CA HIS A 52 -2.02 -8.62 -8.82
C HIS A 52 -3.07 -7.49 -8.87
N GLU A 53 -4.35 -7.84 -8.81
CA GLU A 53 -5.45 -6.85 -8.87
C GLU A 53 -5.43 -5.90 -7.67
N ARG A 54 -5.18 -6.44 -6.46
CA ARG A 54 -5.06 -5.63 -5.24
C ARG A 54 -3.93 -4.61 -5.35
N TYR A 55 -2.78 -5.01 -5.88
CA TYR A 55 -1.65 -4.08 -6.09
C TYR A 55 -1.91 -3.08 -7.20
N ALA A 56 -2.59 -3.48 -8.28
CA ALA A 56 -3.03 -2.55 -9.32
C ALA A 56 -4.00 -1.49 -8.75
N PHE A 57 -4.93 -1.89 -7.90
CA PHE A 57 -5.86 -1.00 -7.22
C PHE A 57 -5.14 -0.02 -6.27
N LEU A 58 -4.20 -0.50 -5.46
CA LEU A 58 -3.40 0.36 -4.58
C LEU A 58 -2.53 1.34 -5.36
N ARG A 59 -1.93 0.89 -6.48
CA ARG A 59 -1.15 1.75 -7.38
C ARG A 59 -2.01 2.80 -8.08
N TRP A 60 -3.25 2.45 -8.46
CA TRP A 60 -4.22 3.42 -8.92
C TRP A 60 -4.54 4.43 -7.81
N GLY A 61 -4.75 3.96 -6.58
CA GLY A 61 -5.00 4.79 -5.41
C GLY A 61 -3.92 5.86 -5.18
N GLN A 62 -2.64 5.48 -5.26
CA GLN A 62 -1.51 6.43 -5.15
C GLN A 62 -1.55 7.55 -6.18
N ARG A 63 -2.10 7.30 -7.37
CA ARG A 63 -2.24 8.30 -8.43
C ARG A 63 -3.53 9.10 -8.30
N ALA A 64 -4.57 8.47 -7.77
CA ALA A 64 -5.90 9.05 -7.67
C ALA A 64 -6.06 9.97 -6.45
N PHE A 65 -5.29 9.76 -5.37
CA PHE A 65 -5.39 10.52 -4.13
C PHE A 65 -4.09 11.27 -3.83
N GLN A 66 -4.21 12.54 -3.45
CA GLN A 66 -3.10 13.31 -2.91
C GLN A 66 -2.80 12.85 -1.47
N HIS A 67 -1.55 12.99 -1.04
CA HIS A 67 -1.08 12.59 0.29
C HIS A 67 -1.14 11.08 0.60
N PHE A 68 -1.37 10.24 -0.41
CA PHE A 68 -1.39 8.79 -0.25
C PHE A 68 -0.16 8.15 -0.90
N ARG A 69 0.64 7.47 -0.09
CA ARG A 69 1.81 6.70 -0.52
C ARG A 69 1.63 5.24 -0.13
N VAL A 70 2.12 4.34 -0.99
CA VAL A 70 2.17 2.90 -0.74
C VAL A 70 3.63 2.49 -0.70
N VAL A 71 4.01 1.79 0.36
CA VAL A 71 5.29 1.08 0.48
C VAL A 71 5.10 -0.31 -0.13
N PRO A 72 5.93 -0.70 -1.13
CA PRO A 72 5.72 -1.92 -1.88
C PRO A 72 5.97 -3.19 -1.05
N PRO A 73 5.46 -4.35 -1.50
CA PRO A 73 5.72 -5.65 -0.88
C PRO A 73 7.21 -5.96 -0.82
N GLY A 74 7.62 -6.73 0.19
CA GLY A 74 9.02 -7.12 0.41
C GLY A 74 9.91 -6.04 1.05
N THR A 75 9.37 -4.85 1.37
CA THR A 75 10.15 -3.77 2.02
C THR A 75 10.30 -3.96 3.53
N GLY A 76 9.40 -4.70 4.17
CA GLY A 76 9.35 -4.89 5.62
C GLY A 76 7.92 -4.91 6.15
N ILE A 77 7.77 -5.00 7.47
CA ILE A 77 6.47 -4.94 8.16
C ILE A 77 6.12 -3.52 8.59
N CYS A 78 4.83 -3.20 8.65
CA CYS A 78 4.30 -1.84 8.87
C CYS A 78 4.97 -1.11 10.03
N HIS A 79 5.04 -1.75 11.21
CA HIS A 79 5.59 -1.12 12.40
C HIS A 79 7.10 -0.92 12.34
N GLN A 80 7.85 -1.86 11.75
CA GLN A 80 9.29 -1.73 11.59
C GLN A 80 9.62 -0.59 10.62
N VAL A 81 8.99 -0.59 9.44
CA VAL A 81 9.15 0.49 8.45
C VAL A 81 8.74 1.85 9.02
N ASN A 82 7.69 1.88 9.85
CA ASN A 82 7.30 3.11 10.52
C ASN A 82 8.39 3.64 11.46
N LEU A 83 8.93 2.79 12.34
CA LEU A 83 9.95 3.19 13.30
C LEU A 83 11.28 3.56 12.65
N GLU A 84 11.68 2.83 11.60
CA GLU A 84 13.00 2.98 10.97
C GLU A 84 13.02 4.03 9.86
N TYR A 85 11.87 4.39 9.27
CA TYR A 85 11.84 5.23 8.07
C TYR A 85 10.70 6.28 8.02
N LEU A 86 9.45 5.92 8.32
CA LEU A 86 8.30 6.82 8.09
C LEU A 86 8.08 7.84 9.22
N ALA A 87 8.40 7.48 10.46
CA ALA A 87 8.13 8.30 11.63
C ALA A 87 8.95 9.59 11.58
N LYS A 88 8.26 10.73 11.56
CA LYS A 88 8.91 12.05 11.60
C LYS A 88 9.34 12.49 13.00
N VAL A 89 8.72 11.91 14.05
CA VAL A 89 8.83 12.31 15.46
C VAL A 89 8.28 13.73 15.72
N VAL A 90 8.76 14.74 15.00
CA VAL A 90 8.30 16.14 15.02
C VAL A 90 7.94 16.59 13.60
N TRP A 91 6.81 17.28 13.46
CA TRP A 91 6.37 17.86 12.19
C TRP A 91 6.83 19.31 12.07
N SER A 92 7.37 19.67 10.91
CA SER A 92 7.79 21.03 10.52
C SER A 92 6.94 21.55 9.37
#